data_AF-A0A2E6JEW2-F1
#
_entry.id   AF-A0A2E6JEW2-F1
#
_cell.length_a   1.000
_cell.length_b   1.000
_cell.length_c   1.000
_cell.angle_alpha   90.00
_cell.angle_beta   90.00
_cell.angle_gamma   90.00
#
_symmetry.space_group_name_H-M   'P 1'
#
loop_
_entity.id
_entity.type
_entity.pdbx_description
1 polymer ?
#
loop_
_entity_poly.entity_id
_entity_poly.type
_entity_poly.pdbx_seq_one_letter_code
_entity_poly.pdbx_strand_id
1 'polypeptide(L)'
;MKRLLRMITASIFFQLALGYPCAVAQAPASDGSPDSINARADYFRTNSEYVPPPGEPLHHYTSGFAKILCSAVFVTGLDPKDAAANVGGFISPFEQRAIVTNITIDRIRQEVSLALPDGVVRTARRYSGQGCVSHALGQGTIRFIPSVVESELPSAHETPWPMGDRLDDQTWPKGLNAGLIEQALDVGFGPPEAKTLGLVITHKGEILGERYSHEVDINTPLESWSMTKSLTGTLMGILIQQGEYELWQPAPIPQWQEDPEDPRRRIRIGDIMRMSSGIMINAPSDPDYDDDTYADHFYLYTSGGNNFQYAATRPAEYPPNTVGRYRNTDPVLTNYLIRLAVEGRGEDYHSFPQRNLFDKIGIRNALIETDTHGNFLGQGLAFMSARDWARLGNLYLQDGVWEGEQILPEGYVEYASTVAPAWSSDGRPIYGGAFFWVDDEMREAGMDRSFRMSGAGGQSTTIFPERDLVVVRIGKYTGASEGSQALRKMMLSLMDLIPKVK
;
A
#
# COMPACT_ATOMS: atom_id res chain seq x y z
N MET A 1 -70.94 -25.16 31.07
CA MET A 1 -71.74 -25.99 32.00
C MET A 1 -70.99 -27.30 32.26
N LYS A 2 -70.57 -27.53 33.52
CA LYS A 2 -70.37 -28.82 34.26
C LYS A 2 -69.58 -29.94 33.55
N ARG A 3 -68.67 -30.72 34.16
CA ARG A 3 -68.06 -30.95 35.49
C ARG A 3 -66.98 -32.02 35.16
N LEU A 4 -65.72 -31.85 35.54
CA LEU A 4 -65.09 -32.32 36.78
C LEU A 4 -64.99 -33.86 36.94
N LEU A 5 -63.76 -34.30 37.23
CA LEU A 5 -63.32 -35.48 38.02
C LEU A 5 -62.96 -36.79 37.28
N ARG A 6 -61.64 -37.04 37.12
CA ARG A 6 -60.92 -38.01 37.97
C ARG A 6 -59.40 -37.80 37.88
N MET A 7 -58.78 -37.96 39.05
CA MET A 7 -57.44 -37.58 39.45
C MET A 7 -56.79 -38.86 40.04
N ILE A 8 -55.45 -38.92 40.07
CA ILE A 8 -54.60 -39.79 40.95
C ILE A 8 -54.47 -41.24 40.41
N THR A 9 -53.31 -41.88 40.15
CA THR A 9 -51.90 -41.73 40.57
C THR A 9 -51.03 -42.65 39.69
N ALA A 10 -49.81 -42.24 39.32
CA ALA A 10 -48.57 -42.98 39.59
C ALA A 10 -47.38 -42.22 38.97
N SER A 11 -46.49 -41.81 39.86
CA SER A 11 -45.35 -40.95 39.66
C SER A 11 -44.10 -41.68 39.14
N ILE A 12 -43.08 -40.87 38.83
CA ILE A 12 -41.62 -41.13 38.87
C ILE A 12 -41.01 -41.61 37.54
N PHE A 13 -40.50 -40.65 36.76
CA PHE A 13 -39.09 -40.52 36.33
C PHE A 13 -39.01 -39.51 35.18
N PHE A 14 -38.75 -38.23 35.47
CA PHE A 14 -38.12 -37.32 34.51
C PHE A 14 -37.47 -36.17 35.27
N GLN A 15 -36.27 -36.43 35.79
CA GLN A 15 -35.37 -35.37 36.24
C GLN A 15 -34.49 -34.94 35.06
N LEU A 16 -34.58 -33.65 34.75
CA LEU A 16 -33.48 -32.78 34.29
C LEU A 16 -32.61 -33.28 33.13
N ALA A 17 -32.98 -32.87 31.93
CA ALA A 17 -32.00 -32.51 30.89
C ALA A 17 -32.14 -31.00 30.62
N LEU A 18 -31.62 -30.19 31.55
CA LEU A 18 -31.22 -28.82 31.22
C LEU A 18 -30.00 -28.95 30.31
N GLY A 19 -30.22 -28.86 29.00
CA GLY A 19 -29.14 -28.73 28.03
C GLY A 19 -28.37 -27.46 28.35
N TYR A 20 -27.14 -27.60 28.83
CA TYR A 20 -26.17 -26.52 28.82
C TYR A 20 -26.03 -26.05 27.37
N PRO A 21 -26.12 -24.75 27.06
CA PRO A 21 -25.67 -24.28 25.76
C PRO A 21 -24.19 -24.66 25.66
N CYS A 22 -23.83 -25.43 24.62
CA CYS A 22 -22.44 -25.62 24.24
C CYS A 22 -21.83 -24.22 24.11
N ALA A 23 -20.98 -23.84 25.05
CA ALA A 23 -20.19 -22.63 24.93
C ALA A 23 -19.37 -22.78 23.65
N VAL A 24 -19.68 -21.97 22.63
CA VAL A 24 -18.80 -21.85 21.46
C VAL A 24 -17.46 -21.43 22.02
N ALA A 25 -16.44 -22.27 21.85
CA ALA A 25 -15.10 -21.99 22.34
C ALA A 25 -14.69 -20.62 21.81
N GLN A 26 -14.37 -19.67 22.69
CA GLN A 26 -13.97 -18.34 22.28
C GLN A 26 -12.52 -18.39 21.77
N ALA A 27 -12.21 -17.68 20.68
CA ALA A 27 -10.85 -17.55 20.21
C ALA A 27 -9.94 -17.02 21.35
N PRO A 28 -8.69 -17.49 21.47
CA PRO A 28 -7.80 -17.04 22.52
C PRO A 28 -7.55 -15.53 22.35
N ALA A 29 -7.37 -14.85 23.49
CA ALA A 29 -6.95 -13.45 23.52
C ALA A 29 -5.48 -13.36 23.07
N SER A 30 -5.15 -12.25 22.41
CA SER A 30 -3.77 -11.92 22.08
C SER A 30 -3.35 -10.64 22.80
N ASP A 31 -2.15 -10.66 23.38
CA ASP A 31 -1.47 -9.52 23.99
C ASP A 31 -0.51 -8.82 23.03
N GLY A 32 -0.55 -9.19 21.73
CA GLY A 32 0.36 -8.67 20.70
C GLY A 32 1.72 -9.35 20.64
N SER A 33 2.02 -10.32 21.52
CA SER A 33 3.23 -11.15 21.38
C SER A 33 3.11 -12.12 20.19
N PRO A 34 4.23 -12.46 19.51
CA PRO A 34 4.22 -13.42 18.40
C PRO A 34 3.49 -14.73 18.73
N ASP A 35 3.76 -15.30 19.90
CA ASP A 35 3.15 -16.56 20.34
C ASP A 35 1.63 -16.45 20.50
N SER A 36 1.13 -15.36 21.11
CA SER A 36 -0.30 -15.19 21.33
C SER A 36 -1.05 -14.86 20.02
N ILE A 37 -0.40 -14.13 19.11
CA ILE A 37 -0.92 -13.86 17.76
C ILE A 37 -1.02 -15.16 16.96
N ASN A 38 0.01 -16.01 17.00
CA ASN A 38 0.01 -17.29 16.29
C ASN A 38 -1.03 -18.26 16.87
N ALA A 39 -1.10 -18.40 18.20
CA ALA A 39 -2.11 -19.23 18.85
C ALA A 39 -3.55 -18.79 18.48
N ARG A 40 -3.78 -17.48 18.36
CA ARG A 40 -5.05 -16.93 17.89
C ARG A 40 -5.32 -17.20 16.42
N ALA A 41 -4.33 -17.02 15.55
CA ALA A 41 -4.48 -17.31 14.13
C ALA A 41 -4.76 -18.80 13.89
N ASP A 42 -4.05 -19.68 14.57
CA ASP A 42 -4.21 -21.14 14.47
C ASP A 42 -5.62 -21.62 14.85
N TYR A 43 -6.27 -20.95 15.81
CA TYR A 43 -7.67 -21.21 16.14
C TYR A 43 -8.61 -21.01 14.93
N PHE A 44 -8.30 -20.06 14.03
CA PHE A 44 -9.10 -19.76 12.84
C PHE A 44 -8.60 -20.45 11.57
N ARG A 45 -7.45 -21.14 11.63
CA ARG A 45 -6.79 -21.67 10.44
C ARG A 45 -7.66 -22.74 9.77
N THR A 46 -7.81 -22.60 8.47
CA THR A 46 -8.51 -23.56 7.60
C THR A 46 -7.55 -24.67 7.15
N ASN A 47 -8.10 -25.81 6.72
CA ASN A 47 -7.31 -26.98 6.29
C ASN A 47 -6.78 -26.87 4.85
N SER A 48 -6.34 -25.68 4.45
CA SER A 48 -5.79 -25.43 3.11
C SER A 48 -4.30 -25.80 3.05
N GLU A 49 -3.85 -26.29 1.91
CA GLU A 49 -2.44 -26.58 1.67
C GLU A 49 -1.71 -25.33 1.14
N TYR A 50 -0.58 -24.99 1.74
CA TYR A 50 0.30 -23.93 1.25
C TYR A 50 1.22 -24.47 0.16
N VAL A 51 1.22 -23.79 -0.99
CA VAL A 51 2.18 -24.05 -2.07
C VAL A 51 3.09 -22.82 -2.19
N PRO A 52 4.42 -22.95 -2.06
CA PRO A 52 5.32 -21.81 -2.22
C PRO A 52 5.38 -21.33 -3.67
N PRO A 53 5.80 -20.07 -3.91
CA PRO A 53 6.09 -19.59 -5.26
C PRO A 53 7.05 -20.51 -6.02
N PRO A 54 6.82 -20.73 -7.33
CA PRO A 54 7.67 -21.59 -8.12
C PRO A 54 8.99 -20.89 -8.50
N GLY A 55 10.01 -21.70 -8.80
CA GLY A 55 11.31 -21.23 -9.30
C GLY A 55 12.31 -20.86 -8.20
N GLU A 56 13.53 -20.60 -8.61
CA GLU A 56 14.65 -20.39 -7.68
C GLU A 56 14.62 -18.99 -7.05
N PRO A 57 14.79 -18.86 -5.72
CA PRO A 57 14.81 -17.56 -5.03
C PRO A 57 15.82 -16.56 -5.64
N LEU A 58 17.02 -17.03 -6.00
CA LEU A 58 18.06 -16.19 -6.61
C LEU A 58 17.61 -15.56 -7.95
N HIS A 59 16.84 -16.30 -8.76
CA HIS A 59 16.31 -15.78 -10.02
C HIS A 59 15.28 -14.68 -9.77
N HIS A 60 14.46 -14.82 -8.72
CA HIS A 60 13.47 -13.81 -8.32
C HIS A 60 14.13 -12.56 -7.74
N TYR A 61 15.12 -12.70 -6.84
CA TYR A 61 15.89 -11.55 -6.35
C TYR A 61 16.57 -10.78 -7.50
N THR A 62 17.11 -11.51 -8.48
CA THR A 62 17.74 -10.90 -9.66
C THR A 62 16.70 -10.23 -10.57
N SER A 63 15.48 -10.79 -10.68
CA SER A 63 14.34 -10.15 -11.34
C SER A 63 13.98 -8.82 -10.69
N GLY A 64 13.90 -8.81 -9.35
CA GLY A 64 13.67 -7.60 -8.56
C GLY A 64 14.75 -6.55 -8.78
N PHE A 65 16.01 -6.96 -8.79
CA PHE A 65 17.11 -6.03 -9.02
C PHE A 65 17.08 -5.42 -10.42
N ALA A 66 16.83 -6.22 -11.47
CA ALA A 66 16.68 -5.72 -12.84
C ALA A 66 15.56 -4.67 -12.92
N LYS A 67 14.43 -4.93 -12.27
CA LYS A 67 13.27 -4.05 -12.22
C LYS A 67 13.59 -2.71 -11.58
N ILE A 68 14.12 -2.73 -10.36
CA ILE A 68 14.37 -1.50 -9.61
C ILE A 68 15.46 -0.68 -10.30
N LEU A 69 16.51 -1.32 -10.82
CA LEU A 69 17.56 -0.61 -11.55
C LEU A 69 17.01 0.02 -12.84
N CYS A 70 16.13 -0.68 -13.57
CA CYS A 70 15.44 -0.11 -14.73
C CYS A 70 14.63 1.13 -14.32
N SER A 71 13.83 1.02 -13.26
CA SER A 71 12.94 2.09 -12.79
C SER A 71 13.76 3.30 -12.33
N ALA A 72 14.77 3.09 -11.50
CA ALA A 72 15.64 4.15 -11.02
C ALA A 72 16.33 4.91 -12.16
N VAL A 73 16.81 4.20 -13.19
CA VAL A 73 17.56 4.82 -14.31
C VAL A 73 16.63 5.46 -15.33
N PHE A 74 15.54 4.79 -15.70
CA PHE A 74 14.71 5.20 -16.83
C PHE A 74 13.42 5.91 -16.44
N VAL A 75 12.91 5.74 -15.21
CA VAL A 75 11.74 6.48 -14.70
C VAL A 75 12.21 7.68 -13.89
N THR A 76 12.99 7.44 -12.84
CA THR A 76 13.43 8.51 -11.93
C THR A 76 14.62 9.31 -12.49
N GLY A 77 15.51 8.68 -13.26
CA GLY A 77 16.70 9.34 -13.82
C GLY A 77 17.93 9.34 -12.91
N LEU A 78 17.98 8.44 -11.92
CA LEU A 78 19.11 8.32 -10.98
C LEU A 78 20.37 7.76 -11.66
N ASP A 79 21.53 8.07 -11.07
CA ASP A 79 22.79 7.44 -11.47
C ASP A 79 22.73 5.92 -11.25
N PRO A 80 23.08 5.09 -12.25
CA PRO A 80 22.97 3.64 -12.13
C PRO A 80 23.81 3.02 -11.00
N LYS A 81 24.99 3.57 -10.68
CA LYS A 81 25.85 3.01 -9.63
C LYS A 81 25.28 3.34 -8.26
N ASP A 82 24.84 4.58 -8.07
CA ASP A 82 24.16 4.98 -6.85
C ASP A 82 22.86 4.19 -6.65
N ALA A 83 22.02 4.08 -7.68
CA ALA A 83 20.77 3.33 -7.62
C ALA A 83 21.00 1.86 -7.24
N ALA A 84 21.97 1.20 -7.86
CA ALA A 84 22.34 -0.18 -7.56
C ALA A 84 22.80 -0.38 -6.10
N ALA A 85 23.44 0.63 -5.52
CA ALA A 85 23.95 0.58 -4.15
C ALA A 85 22.93 0.97 -3.08
N ASN A 86 21.88 1.73 -3.43
CA ASN A 86 21.05 2.40 -2.41
C ASN A 86 19.53 2.15 -2.52
N VAL A 87 19.02 1.69 -3.66
CA VAL A 87 17.56 1.60 -3.92
C VAL A 87 17.12 0.14 -4.01
N GLY A 88 15.89 -0.19 -3.57
CA GLY A 88 15.26 -1.50 -3.77
C GLY A 88 15.75 -2.68 -2.96
N GLY A 89 16.48 -2.46 -1.86
CA GLY A 89 16.99 -3.56 -1.03
C GLY A 89 15.89 -4.49 -0.49
N PHE A 90 14.64 -4.02 -0.48
CA PHE A 90 13.45 -4.75 -0.01
C PHE A 90 13.13 -6.03 -0.81
N ILE A 91 13.10 -5.98 -2.15
CA ILE A 91 12.75 -7.15 -3.00
C ILE A 91 13.96 -7.81 -3.66
N SER A 92 15.15 -7.24 -3.46
CA SER A 92 16.42 -7.77 -3.94
C SER A 92 17.51 -7.36 -2.95
N PRO A 93 17.76 -8.18 -1.92
CA PRO A 93 18.77 -7.92 -0.91
C PRO A 93 20.17 -7.74 -1.51
N PHE A 94 20.99 -6.87 -0.92
CA PHE A 94 22.25 -6.44 -1.53
C PHE A 94 23.28 -7.58 -1.63
N GLU A 95 23.25 -8.52 -0.70
CA GLU A 95 24.06 -9.74 -0.71
C GLU A 95 23.71 -10.63 -1.91
N GLN A 96 22.44 -10.70 -2.32
CA GLN A 96 22.01 -11.44 -3.50
C GLN A 96 22.46 -10.74 -4.80
N ARG A 97 22.46 -9.41 -4.81
CA ARG A 97 22.94 -8.63 -5.98
C ARG A 97 24.41 -8.86 -6.28
N ALA A 98 25.23 -9.13 -5.26
CA ALA A 98 26.65 -9.39 -5.42
C ALA A 98 26.97 -10.66 -6.23
N ILE A 99 25.99 -11.56 -6.41
CA ILE A 99 26.10 -12.78 -7.20
C ILE A 99 25.98 -12.50 -8.72
N VAL A 100 25.37 -11.37 -9.10
CA VAL A 100 25.21 -10.98 -10.50
C VAL A 100 26.57 -10.78 -11.15
N THR A 101 26.84 -11.51 -12.23
CA THR A 101 28.15 -11.52 -12.90
C THR A 101 28.28 -10.43 -13.94
N ASN A 102 27.17 -9.98 -14.52
CA ASN A 102 27.15 -8.90 -15.50
C ASN A 102 25.87 -8.06 -15.39
N ILE A 103 26.05 -6.74 -15.46
CA ILE A 103 24.97 -5.75 -15.47
C ILE A 103 25.07 -4.98 -16.79
N THR A 104 24.07 -5.12 -17.64
CA THR A 104 23.97 -4.38 -18.90
C THR A 104 22.80 -3.40 -18.84
N ILE A 105 23.05 -2.13 -19.13
CA ILE A 105 22.03 -1.07 -19.22
C ILE A 105 22.01 -0.56 -20.66
N ASP A 106 21.04 -1.03 -21.44
CA ASP A 106 20.81 -0.58 -22.80
C ASP A 106 19.95 0.69 -22.78
N ARG A 107 20.58 1.84 -23.00
CA ARG A 107 19.90 3.14 -23.01
C ARG A 107 19.00 3.36 -24.23
N ILE A 108 19.25 2.66 -25.33
CA ILE A 108 18.45 2.78 -26.57
C ILE A 108 17.15 2.00 -26.41
N ARG A 109 17.23 0.77 -25.89
CA ARG A 109 16.04 -0.07 -25.63
C ARG A 109 15.35 0.25 -24.32
N GLN A 110 15.99 1.05 -23.46
CA GLN A 110 15.60 1.31 -22.07
C GLN A 110 15.41 0.00 -21.29
N GLU A 111 16.42 -0.86 -21.37
CA GLU A 111 16.40 -2.21 -20.81
C GLU A 111 17.60 -2.44 -19.90
N VAL A 112 17.34 -3.13 -18.78
CA VAL A 112 18.36 -3.67 -17.88
C VAL A 112 18.37 -5.18 -18.02
N SER A 113 19.55 -5.75 -18.21
CA SER A 113 19.79 -7.19 -18.27
C SER A 113 20.85 -7.58 -17.24
N LEU A 114 20.52 -8.54 -16.37
CA LEU A 114 21.38 -9.04 -15.32
C LEU A 114 21.66 -10.53 -15.54
N ALA A 115 22.93 -10.91 -15.63
CA ALA A 115 23.35 -12.30 -15.80
C ALA A 115 23.81 -12.93 -14.48
N LEU A 116 23.46 -14.20 -14.28
CA LEU A 116 23.86 -15.03 -13.15
C LEU A 116 24.95 -16.04 -13.55
N PRO A 117 25.70 -16.62 -12.59
CA PRO A 117 26.74 -17.61 -12.87
C PRO A 117 26.23 -18.89 -13.55
N ASP A 118 24.96 -19.24 -13.34
CA ASP A 118 24.30 -20.39 -13.96
C ASP A 118 23.84 -20.14 -15.41
N GLY A 119 24.11 -18.95 -15.95
CA GLY A 119 23.75 -18.53 -17.31
C GLY A 119 22.34 -17.95 -17.43
N VAL A 120 21.55 -17.91 -16.34
CA VAL A 120 20.25 -17.26 -16.35
C VAL A 120 20.40 -15.76 -16.49
N VAL A 121 19.58 -15.17 -17.35
CA VAL A 121 19.48 -13.71 -17.52
C VAL A 121 18.09 -13.25 -17.11
N ARG A 122 18.02 -12.24 -16.26
CA ARG A 122 16.80 -11.54 -15.87
C ARG A 122 16.78 -10.16 -16.50
N THR A 123 15.64 -9.77 -17.05
CA THR A 123 15.52 -8.49 -17.76
C THR A 123 14.30 -7.69 -17.30
N ALA A 124 14.45 -6.38 -17.31
CA ALA A 124 13.35 -5.43 -17.15
C ALA A 124 13.50 -4.30 -18.17
N ARG A 125 12.39 -3.88 -18.76
CA ARG A 125 12.38 -2.87 -19.83
C ARG A 125 11.29 -1.85 -19.60
N ARG A 126 11.59 -0.58 -19.91
CA ARG A 126 10.60 0.51 -19.88
C ARG A 126 9.66 0.44 -21.08
N TYR A 127 8.35 0.47 -20.81
CA TYR A 127 7.28 0.50 -21.80
C TYR A 127 6.42 1.75 -21.58
N SER A 128 6.79 2.88 -22.20
CA SER A 128 5.99 4.12 -22.23
C SER A 128 5.41 4.51 -20.85
N GLY A 129 4.09 4.68 -20.74
CA GLY A 129 3.36 5.05 -19.52
C GLY A 129 3.11 3.89 -18.56
N GLN A 130 3.64 2.69 -18.82
CA GLN A 130 3.54 1.52 -17.93
C GLN A 130 4.85 1.20 -17.20
N GLY A 131 5.87 2.05 -17.37
CA GLY A 131 7.12 1.98 -16.63
C GLY A 131 7.97 0.76 -16.95
N CYS A 132 8.83 0.36 -16.01
CA CYS A 132 9.71 -0.79 -16.16
C CYS A 132 9.00 -2.10 -15.80
N VAL A 133 8.82 -2.96 -16.79
CA VAL A 133 8.19 -4.27 -16.63
C VAL A 133 9.27 -5.35 -16.57
N SER A 134 9.25 -6.17 -15.52
CA SER A 134 10.08 -7.38 -15.44
C SER A 134 9.51 -8.47 -16.33
N HIS A 135 10.33 -9.04 -17.20
CA HIS A 135 9.88 -10.14 -18.04
C HIS A 135 9.85 -11.48 -17.29
N ALA A 136 8.98 -12.40 -17.70
CA ALA A 136 9.02 -13.78 -17.24
C ALA A 136 10.34 -14.46 -17.64
N LEU A 137 10.72 -15.51 -16.91
CA LEU A 137 11.97 -16.23 -17.19
C LEU A 137 11.98 -16.79 -18.61
N GLY A 138 13.06 -16.48 -19.35
CA GLY A 138 13.22 -16.90 -20.74
C GLY A 138 12.26 -16.23 -21.73
N GLN A 139 11.50 -15.21 -21.31
CA GLN A 139 10.59 -14.46 -22.17
C GLN A 139 11.06 -13.01 -22.30
N GLY A 140 10.77 -12.39 -23.44
CA GLY A 140 11.08 -10.97 -23.71
C GLY A 140 9.87 -10.19 -24.23
N THR A 141 8.66 -10.70 -23.98
CA THR A 141 7.41 -10.17 -24.51
C THR A 141 6.42 -9.84 -23.40
N ILE A 142 5.66 -8.78 -23.60
CA ILE A 142 4.49 -8.42 -22.80
C ILE A 142 3.20 -8.88 -23.50
N ARG A 143 2.10 -8.95 -22.75
CA ARG A 143 0.77 -9.42 -23.19
C ARG A 143 -0.29 -8.31 -23.20
N PHE A 144 0.16 -7.07 -23.21
CA PHE A 144 -0.67 -5.88 -23.35
C PHE A 144 -0.06 -4.95 -24.40
N ILE A 145 -0.85 -3.99 -24.88
CA ILE A 145 -0.38 -2.93 -25.77
C ILE A 145 0.01 -1.74 -24.89
N PRO A 146 1.28 -1.31 -24.87
CA PRO A 146 1.68 -0.11 -24.12
C PRO A 146 0.90 1.10 -24.61
N SER A 147 0.39 1.88 -23.66
CA SER A 147 -0.31 3.13 -23.92
C SER A 147 0.46 4.30 -23.34
N VAL A 148 0.38 5.45 -24.02
CA VAL A 148 0.81 6.72 -23.46
C VAL A 148 -0.43 7.33 -22.82
N VAL A 149 -0.34 7.63 -21.52
CA VAL A 149 -1.39 8.30 -20.77
C VAL A 149 -0.85 9.69 -20.47
N GLU A 150 -1.48 10.70 -21.06
CA GLU A 150 -1.14 12.11 -20.85
C GLU A 150 -2.18 12.75 -19.92
N SER A 151 -1.73 13.70 -19.11
CA SER A 151 -2.63 14.53 -18.32
C SER A 151 -3.36 15.53 -19.22
N GLU A 152 -4.63 15.80 -18.91
CA GLU A 152 -5.41 16.84 -19.60
C GLU A 152 -5.24 18.23 -18.96
N LEU A 153 -4.42 18.33 -17.90
CA LEU A 153 -4.20 19.58 -17.18
C LEU A 153 -3.28 20.56 -17.93
N PRO A 154 -3.48 21.89 -17.73
CA PRO A 154 -2.54 22.89 -18.22
C PRO A 154 -1.16 22.76 -17.56
N SER A 155 -0.17 23.51 -18.07
CA SER A 155 1.19 23.55 -17.53
C SER A 155 1.20 23.74 -16.01
N ALA A 156 1.91 22.84 -15.30
CA ALA A 156 2.00 22.90 -13.84
C ALA A 156 2.69 24.18 -13.37
N HIS A 157 3.75 24.63 -14.07
CA HIS A 157 4.51 25.82 -13.72
C HIS A 157 3.67 27.12 -13.79
N GLU A 158 2.64 27.15 -14.63
CA GLU A 158 1.77 28.32 -14.79
C GLU A 158 0.53 28.24 -13.88
N THR A 159 0.20 27.05 -13.41
CA THR A 159 -1.00 26.79 -12.61
C THR A 159 -0.69 26.96 -11.11
N PRO A 160 -1.51 27.72 -10.35
CA PRO A 160 -1.35 27.85 -8.90
C PRO A 160 -1.42 26.49 -8.19
N TRP A 161 -0.66 26.34 -7.11
CA TRP A 161 -0.88 25.27 -6.13
C TRP A 161 -2.33 25.35 -5.57
N PRO A 162 -3.02 24.21 -5.33
CA PRO A 162 -2.53 22.84 -5.44
C PRO A 162 -2.70 22.17 -6.81
N MET A 163 -3.39 22.82 -7.77
CA MET A 163 -3.61 22.27 -9.11
C MET A 163 -2.39 22.34 -10.03
N GLY A 164 -1.39 23.14 -9.68
CA GLY A 164 -0.06 23.18 -10.29
C GLY A 164 1.03 23.45 -9.28
N ASP A 165 2.16 23.97 -9.74
CA ASP A 165 3.39 24.09 -8.96
C ASP A 165 3.81 25.53 -8.69
N ARG A 166 3.02 26.50 -9.20
CA ARG A 166 3.23 27.91 -8.96
C ARG A 166 2.77 28.25 -7.54
N LEU A 167 3.72 28.55 -6.67
CA LEU A 167 3.43 29.10 -5.35
C LEU A 167 3.22 30.61 -5.54
N ASP A 168 1.99 31.07 -5.33
CA ASP A 168 1.71 32.51 -5.26
C ASP A 168 2.47 33.13 -4.07
N ASP A 169 2.55 34.47 -4.01
CA ASP A 169 3.03 35.21 -2.83
C ASP A 169 2.07 34.99 -1.65
N GLN A 170 2.05 33.76 -1.13
CA GLN A 170 1.23 33.37 -0.02
C GLN A 170 1.72 34.09 1.21
N THR A 171 0.79 34.72 1.91
CA THR A 171 1.13 35.34 3.19
C THR A 171 1.49 34.23 4.16
N TRP A 172 2.75 34.24 4.61
CA TRP A 172 3.23 33.29 5.62
C TRP A 172 2.23 33.17 6.78
N PRO A 173 1.88 31.96 7.24
CA PRO A 173 0.83 31.79 8.25
C PRO A 173 1.15 32.59 9.52
N LYS A 174 0.19 33.42 9.94
CA LYS A 174 0.33 34.26 11.14
C LYS A 174 0.61 33.39 12.36
N GLY A 175 1.63 33.75 13.13
CA GLY A 175 2.01 33.06 14.36
C GLY A 175 2.96 31.87 14.18
N LEU A 176 3.26 31.45 12.94
CA LEU A 176 4.32 30.49 12.69
C LEU A 176 5.65 31.21 12.48
N ASN A 177 6.74 30.66 13.04
CA ASN A 177 8.08 31.19 12.85
C ASN A 177 8.77 30.48 11.69
N ALA A 178 9.01 31.20 10.59
CA ALA A 178 9.67 30.65 9.40
C ALA A 178 11.04 30.02 9.70
N GLY A 179 11.86 30.66 10.54
CA GLY A 179 13.17 30.12 10.90
C GLY A 179 13.11 28.80 11.68
N LEU A 180 12.04 28.56 12.46
CA LEU A 180 11.85 27.29 13.16
C LEU A 180 11.32 26.19 12.23
N ILE A 181 10.48 26.54 11.26
CA ILE A 181 10.06 25.61 10.20
C ILE A 181 11.26 25.19 9.34
N GLU A 182 12.11 26.13 8.96
CA GLU A 182 13.33 25.84 8.19
C GLU A 182 14.27 24.91 8.96
N GLN A 183 14.43 25.13 10.28
CA GLN A 183 15.18 24.19 11.14
C GLN A 183 14.54 22.80 11.19
N ALA A 184 13.21 22.72 11.26
CA ALA A 184 12.50 21.45 11.23
C ALA A 184 12.75 20.71 9.91
N LEU A 185 12.68 21.42 8.76
CA LEU A 185 13.01 20.87 7.45
C LEU A 185 14.44 20.35 7.39
N ASP A 186 15.42 21.08 7.92
CA ASP A 186 16.82 20.65 7.95
C ASP A 186 16.99 19.37 8.79
N VAL A 187 16.27 19.27 9.93
CA VAL A 187 16.26 18.07 10.77
C VAL A 187 15.63 16.88 10.06
N GLY A 188 14.50 17.06 9.39
CA GLY A 188 13.80 15.96 8.69
C GLY A 188 14.50 15.52 7.40
N PHE A 189 15.21 16.44 6.75
CA PHE A 189 15.92 16.15 5.51
C PHE A 189 17.27 15.47 5.77
N GLY A 190 17.99 15.92 6.82
CA GLY A 190 19.27 15.37 7.24
C GLY A 190 19.16 14.20 8.23
N PRO A 191 20.28 13.64 8.69
CA PRO A 191 21.65 13.87 8.20
C PRO A 191 21.86 13.23 6.80
N PRO A 192 23.01 13.41 6.12
CA PRO A 192 23.24 12.84 4.78
C PRO A 192 22.99 11.33 4.66
N GLU A 193 23.21 10.58 5.74
CA GLU A 193 22.95 9.15 5.85
C GLU A 193 21.46 8.80 5.70
N ALA A 194 20.56 9.74 6.02
CA ALA A 194 19.12 9.61 5.78
C ALA A 194 18.78 9.46 4.30
N LYS A 195 19.67 9.92 3.39
CA LYS A 195 19.51 9.82 1.93
C LYS A 195 18.10 10.24 1.47
N THR A 196 17.56 11.28 2.10
CA THR A 196 16.26 11.84 1.72
C THR A 196 16.40 12.49 0.35
N LEU A 197 15.46 12.15 -0.55
CA LEU A 197 15.38 12.67 -1.92
C LEU A 197 14.41 13.85 -1.98
N GLY A 198 13.25 13.73 -1.34
CA GLY A 198 12.25 14.79 -1.27
C GLY A 198 11.56 14.82 0.09
N LEU A 199 11.34 16.03 0.60
CA LEU A 199 10.62 16.31 1.84
C LEU A 199 9.67 17.48 1.59
N VAL A 200 8.38 17.31 1.89
CA VAL A 200 7.36 18.35 1.73
C VAL A 200 6.51 18.40 3.00
N ILE A 201 6.21 19.61 3.46
CA ILE A 201 5.28 19.87 4.55
C ILE A 201 4.16 20.75 3.99
N THR A 202 2.91 20.34 4.15
CA THR A 202 1.75 21.20 3.93
C THR A 202 1.01 21.47 5.21
N HIS A 203 0.48 22.68 5.36
CA HIS A 203 -0.37 23.09 6.47
C HIS A 203 -1.56 23.84 5.91
N LYS A 204 -2.78 23.37 6.21
CA LYS A 204 -4.05 23.87 5.65
C LYS A 204 -4.10 23.79 4.13
N GLY A 205 -3.59 22.69 3.58
CA GLY A 205 -3.52 22.47 2.13
C GLY A 205 -2.39 23.22 1.42
N GLU A 206 -1.73 24.18 2.07
CA GLU A 206 -0.68 25.01 1.47
C GLU A 206 0.73 24.48 1.78
N ILE A 207 1.67 24.62 0.84
CA ILE A 207 3.07 24.25 1.09
C ILE A 207 3.67 25.20 2.12
N LEU A 208 4.01 24.65 3.29
CA LEU A 208 4.69 25.37 4.36
C LEU A 208 6.22 25.37 4.15
N GLY A 209 6.74 24.32 3.52
CA GLY A 209 8.12 24.27 3.05
C GLY A 209 8.51 22.90 2.51
N GLU A 210 9.62 22.85 1.78
CA GLU A 210 10.08 21.66 1.08
C GLU A 210 11.61 21.66 0.90
N ARG A 211 12.17 20.46 0.68
CA ARG A 211 13.59 20.22 0.41
C ARG A 211 13.75 19.06 -0.57
N TYR A 212 14.76 19.16 -1.43
CA TYR A 212 15.11 18.14 -2.41
C TYR A 212 16.61 17.89 -2.41
N SER A 213 17.02 16.66 -2.70
CA SER A 213 18.44 16.37 -2.91
C SER A 213 18.89 16.96 -4.23
N HIS A 214 20.20 17.06 -4.43
CA HIS A 214 20.78 17.54 -5.70
C HIS A 214 20.53 16.60 -6.89
N GLU A 215 19.95 15.42 -6.66
CA GLU A 215 19.74 14.38 -7.66
C GLU A 215 18.33 14.45 -8.29
N VAL A 216 17.41 15.18 -7.67
CA VAL A 216 15.98 15.20 -8.02
C VAL A 216 15.42 16.61 -7.90
N ASP A 217 14.25 16.83 -8.49
CA ASP A 217 13.50 18.08 -8.41
C ASP A 217 12.05 17.87 -7.95
N ILE A 218 11.28 18.97 -7.91
CA ILE A 218 9.87 19.00 -7.49
C ILE A 218 8.95 18.10 -8.34
N ASN A 219 9.39 17.69 -9.54
CA ASN A 219 8.61 16.93 -10.52
C ASN A 219 9.09 15.50 -10.69
N THR A 220 10.23 15.14 -10.09
CA THR A 220 10.88 13.86 -10.30
C THR A 220 10.00 12.74 -9.72
N PRO A 221 9.62 11.72 -10.52
CA PRO A 221 8.82 10.61 -10.03
C PRO A 221 9.68 9.68 -9.18
N LEU A 222 9.38 9.60 -7.88
CA LEU A 222 10.15 8.84 -6.90
C LEU A 222 9.43 7.56 -6.49
N GLU A 223 10.22 6.50 -6.33
CA GLU A 223 9.76 5.18 -5.88
C GLU A 223 9.11 5.26 -4.48
N SER A 224 7.84 4.87 -4.40
CA SER A 224 7.03 5.03 -3.19
C SER A 224 6.86 3.76 -2.35
N TRP A 225 7.17 2.59 -2.93
CA TRP A 225 6.85 1.29 -2.33
C TRP A 225 5.39 1.23 -1.87
N SER A 226 5.15 0.65 -0.71
CA SER A 226 3.82 0.37 -0.17
C SER A 226 2.92 1.60 0.06
N MET A 227 3.37 2.84 -0.11
CA MET A 227 2.45 3.99 -0.23
C MET A 227 1.46 3.80 -1.40
N THR A 228 1.88 3.06 -2.44
CA THR A 228 1.03 2.64 -3.56
C THR A 228 -0.21 1.85 -3.12
N LYS A 229 -0.16 1.13 -1.99
CA LYS A 229 -1.32 0.41 -1.48
C LYS A 229 -2.44 1.38 -1.13
N SER A 230 -2.12 2.47 -0.44
CA SER A 230 -3.09 3.50 -0.07
C SER A 230 -3.61 4.22 -1.31
N LEU A 231 -2.79 4.44 -2.34
CA LEU A 231 -3.24 4.90 -3.65
C LEU A 231 -4.24 3.92 -4.30
N THR A 232 -3.97 2.62 -4.24
CA THR A 232 -4.90 1.57 -4.72
C THR A 232 -6.22 1.61 -3.93
N GLY A 233 -6.16 1.81 -2.61
CA GLY A 233 -7.33 2.05 -1.76
C GLY A 233 -8.11 3.30 -2.16
N THR A 234 -7.43 4.39 -2.53
CA THR A 234 -8.05 5.61 -3.06
C THR A 234 -8.80 5.35 -4.37
N LEU A 235 -8.17 4.65 -5.32
CA LEU A 235 -8.79 4.30 -6.61
C LEU A 235 -10.04 3.43 -6.43
N MET A 236 -10.02 2.48 -5.48
CA MET A 236 -11.21 1.73 -5.11
C MET A 236 -12.28 2.63 -4.47
N GLY A 237 -11.88 3.57 -3.60
CA GLY A 237 -12.77 4.57 -3.01
C GLY A 237 -13.51 5.38 -4.08
N ILE A 238 -12.84 5.77 -5.16
CA ILE A 238 -13.47 6.46 -6.29
C ILE A 238 -14.53 5.59 -6.98
N LEU A 239 -14.25 4.30 -7.22
CA LEU A 239 -15.25 3.39 -7.79
C LEU A 239 -16.45 3.20 -6.85
N ILE A 240 -16.23 3.17 -5.54
CA ILE A 240 -17.32 3.14 -4.55
C ILE A 240 -18.13 4.45 -4.62
N GLN A 241 -17.46 5.61 -4.70
CA GLN A 241 -18.12 6.91 -4.85
C GLN A 241 -18.93 7.01 -6.15
N GLN A 242 -18.46 6.37 -7.21
CA GLN A 242 -19.15 6.27 -8.50
C GLN A 242 -20.29 5.24 -8.50
N GLY A 243 -20.51 4.52 -7.39
CA GLY A 243 -21.58 3.54 -7.24
C GLY A 243 -21.31 2.18 -7.90
N GLU A 244 -20.08 1.92 -8.33
CA GLU A 244 -19.69 0.64 -8.96
C GLU A 244 -19.64 -0.50 -7.94
N TYR A 245 -19.16 -0.20 -6.74
CA TYR A 245 -19.02 -1.16 -5.65
C TYR A 245 -19.55 -0.58 -4.33
N GLU A 246 -19.95 -1.46 -3.43
CA GLU A 246 -20.20 -1.11 -2.03
C GLU A 246 -19.05 -1.64 -1.17
N LEU A 247 -18.58 -0.85 -0.20
CA LEU A 247 -17.43 -1.23 0.63
C LEU A 247 -17.57 -2.61 1.30
N TRP A 248 -18.79 -2.98 1.71
CA TRP A 248 -19.07 -4.20 2.46
C TRP A 248 -19.74 -5.31 1.66
N GLN A 249 -19.82 -5.19 0.33
CA GLN A 249 -20.29 -6.31 -0.49
C GLN A 249 -19.21 -7.39 -0.61
N PRO A 250 -19.60 -8.67 -0.83
CA PRO A 250 -18.67 -9.71 -1.24
C PRO A 250 -17.87 -9.29 -2.48
N ALA A 251 -16.56 -9.49 -2.47
CA ALA A 251 -15.71 -9.12 -3.59
C ALA A 251 -15.96 -10.04 -4.80
N PRO A 252 -16.36 -9.51 -5.97
CA PRO A 252 -16.72 -10.31 -7.15
C PRO A 252 -15.49 -10.80 -7.94
N ILE A 253 -14.48 -11.35 -7.27
CA ILE A 253 -13.31 -11.95 -7.93
C ILE A 253 -13.76 -13.20 -8.71
N PRO A 254 -13.54 -13.30 -10.03
CA PRO A 254 -14.06 -14.38 -10.86
C PRO A 254 -13.69 -15.78 -10.38
N GLN A 255 -12.43 -15.98 -9.99
CA GLN A 255 -11.87 -17.25 -9.53
C GLN A 255 -12.55 -17.77 -8.26
N TRP A 256 -13.17 -16.87 -7.47
CA TRP A 256 -13.90 -17.26 -6.26
C TRP A 256 -15.34 -17.67 -6.58
N GLN A 257 -15.86 -17.34 -7.76
CA GLN A 257 -17.24 -17.65 -8.16
C GLN A 257 -17.36 -18.97 -8.93
N GLU A 258 -16.23 -19.62 -9.26
CA GLU A 258 -16.21 -20.88 -10.01
C GLU A 258 -16.84 -22.04 -9.22
N ASP A 259 -16.62 -22.07 -7.90
CA ASP A 259 -17.21 -23.05 -6.99
C ASP A 259 -18.14 -22.35 -5.98
N PRO A 260 -19.44 -22.69 -5.92
CA PRO A 260 -20.37 -22.13 -4.94
C PRO A 260 -19.94 -22.32 -3.47
N GLU A 261 -19.16 -23.36 -3.17
CA GLU A 261 -18.67 -23.69 -1.84
C GLU A 261 -17.32 -23.06 -1.51
N ASP A 262 -16.73 -22.29 -2.42
CA ASP A 262 -15.46 -21.59 -2.17
C ASP A 262 -15.62 -20.60 -0.99
N PRO A 263 -14.87 -20.78 0.11
CA PRO A 263 -14.98 -19.91 1.28
C PRO A 263 -14.59 -18.46 0.98
N ARG A 264 -13.76 -18.23 -0.06
CA ARG A 264 -13.31 -16.88 -0.46
C ARG A 264 -14.46 -16.01 -0.96
N ARG A 265 -15.59 -16.59 -1.37
CA ARG A 265 -16.81 -15.85 -1.75
C ARG A 265 -17.38 -14.97 -0.63
N ARG A 266 -16.99 -15.23 0.62
CA ARG A 266 -17.44 -14.44 1.78
C ARG A 266 -16.56 -13.23 2.07
N ILE A 267 -15.39 -13.14 1.44
CA ILE A 267 -14.46 -12.02 1.61
C ILE A 267 -15.08 -10.77 1.00
N ARG A 268 -15.21 -9.70 1.77
CA ARG A 268 -15.74 -8.41 1.29
C ARG A 268 -14.61 -7.48 0.89
N ILE A 269 -14.92 -6.50 0.05
CA ILE A 269 -13.95 -5.51 -0.44
C ILE A 269 -13.26 -4.79 0.74
N GLY A 270 -14.03 -4.40 1.77
CA GLY A 270 -13.51 -3.78 2.98
C GLY A 270 -12.67 -4.71 3.86
N ASP A 271 -12.83 -6.03 3.77
CA ASP A 271 -11.96 -6.98 4.49
C ASP A 271 -10.57 -7.04 3.82
N ILE A 272 -10.53 -7.03 2.47
CA ILE A 272 -9.29 -6.95 1.69
C ILE A 272 -8.55 -5.63 2.01
N MET A 273 -9.25 -4.49 1.95
CA MET A 273 -8.64 -3.19 2.20
C MET A 273 -8.23 -2.92 3.65
N ARG A 274 -8.57 -3.83 4.57
CA ARG A 274 -8.13 -3.84 5.98
C ARG A 274 -6.97 -4.80 6.26
N MET A 275 -6.40 -5.43 5.23
CA MET A 275 -5.38 -6.46 5.39
C MET A 275 -5.87 -7.64 6.26
N SER A 276 -7.14 -8.02 6.06
CA SER A 276 -7.82 -9.08 6.80
C SER A 276 -8.67 -9.98 5.90
N SER A 277 -8.26 -10.12 4.63
CA SER A 277 -8.90 -11.03 3.67
C SER A 277 -8.85 -12.50 4.10
N GLY A 278 -7.77 -12.87 4.81
CA GLY A 278 -7.48 -14.25 5.18
C GLY A 278 -6.90 -15.08 4.04
N ILE A 279 -6.38 -14.49 2.97
CA ILE A 279 -5.75 -15.22 1.86
C ILE A 279 -4.37 -15.77 2.26
N MET A 280 -4.13 -17.06 1.97
CA MET A 280 -2.93 -17.80 2.36
C MET A 280 -1.71 -17.44 1.52
N ILE A 281 -0.75 -16.76 2.15
CA ILE A 281 0.57 -16.50 1.60
C ILE A 281 1.64 -16.50 2.69
N ASN A 282 2.90 -16.75 2.29
CA ASN A 282 4.05 -16.47 3.13
C ASN A 282 4.45 -14.99 3.01
N ALA A 283 4.57 -14.30 4.14
CA ALA A 283 4.91 -12.87 4.19
C ALA A 283 5.86 -12.53 5.37
N PRO A 284 6.93 -11.75 5.15
CA PRO A 284 7.93 -11.45 6.18
C PRO A 284 7.44 -10.71 7.43
N SER A 285 6.25 -10.10 7.36
CA SER A 285 5.65 -9.39 8.50
C SER A 285 4.75 -10.29 9.35
N ASP A 286 4.56 -11.55 8.94
CA ASP A 286 3.75 -12.51 9.66
C ASP A 286 4.61 -13.13 10.79
N PRO A 287 4.05 -13.37 11.99
CA PRO A 287 4.85 -13.92 13.09
C PRO A 287 5.24 -15.39 12.89
N ASP A 288 4.59 -16.08 11.95
CA ASP A 288 4.87 -17.44 11.48
C ASP A 288 5.56 -17.47 10.11
N TYR A 289 6.27 -16.39 9.74
CA TYR A 289 7.04 -16.29 8.51
C TYR A 289 8.04 -17.45 8.35
N ASP A 290 8.00 -18.10 7.18
CA ASP A 290 8.92 -19.15 6.76
C ASP A 290 10.01 -18.57 5.85
N ASP A 291 11.27 -18.56 6.29
CA ASP A 291 12.40 -18.07 5.50
C ASP A 291 13.10 -19.14 4.65
N ASP A 292 12.66 -20.40 4.71
CA ASP A 292 13.17 -21.49 3.86
C ASP A 292 12.64 -21.40 2.42
N THR A 293 11.53 -20.70 2.20
CA THR A 293 10.91 -20.51 0.88
C THR A 293 10.93 -19.05 0.43
N TYR A 294 10.92 -18.82 -0.88
CA TYR A 294 10.76 -17.47 -1.40
C TYR A 294 9.35 -16.95 -1.10
N ALA A 295 9.23 -15.86 -0.35
CA ALA A 295 7.91 -15.36 0.08
C ALA A 295 7.04 -14.90 -1.10
N ASP A 296 5.75 -15.28 -1.12
CA ASP A 296 4.76 -14.76 -2.09
C ASP A 296 4.71 -13.24 -2.07
N HIS A 297 4.89 -12.65 -0.87
CA HIS A 297 4.91 -11.21 -0.66
C HIS A 297 5.91 -10.52 -1.60
N PHE A 298 7.06 -11.13 -1.86
CA PHE A 298 8.07 -10.63 -2.80
C PHE A 298 7.82 -11.10 -4.23
N TYR A 299 7.31 -12.32 -4.40
CA TYR A 299 6.96 -12.89 -5.70
C TYR A 299 6.03 -12.01 -6.53
N LEU A 300 5.07 -11.33 -5.87
CA LEU A 300 4.19 -10.36 -6.52
C LEU A 300 4.92 -9.15 -7.13
N TYR A 301 6.21 -8.93 -6.86
CA TYR A 301 7.04 -7.94 -7.56
C TYR A 301 7.96 -8.54 -8.62
N THR A 302 8.35 -9.81 -8.45
CA THR A 302 9.50 -10.40 -9.15
C THR A 302 9.13 -11.49 -10.15
N SER A 303 7.90 -12.01 -10.10
CA SER A 303 7.42 -13.13 -10.92
C SER A 303 7.60 -12.92 -12.43
N GLY A 304 7.37 -11.68 -12.90
CA GLY A 304 7.19 -11.38 -14.33
C GLY A 304 5.95 -12.05 -14.94
N GLY A 305 5.04 -12.57 -14.12
CA GLY A 305 3.84 -13.31 -14.50
C GLY A 305 2.55 -12.48 -14.47
N ASN A 306 1.42 -13.16 -14.30
CA ASN A 306 0.11 -12.53 -14.06
C ASN A 306 -0.15 -12.48 -12.55
N ASN A 307 0.03 -11.31 -11.95
CA ASN A 307 -0.10 -11.16 -10.51
C ASN A 307 -1.56 -11.24 -10.03
N PHE A 308 -2.52 -10.80 -10.85
CA PHE A 308 -3.94 -10.94 -10.50
C PHE A 308 -4.35 -12.40 -10.41
N GLN A 309 -3.96 -13.21 -11.41
CA GLN A 309 -4.20 -14.64 -11.38
C GLN A 309 -3.50 -15.31 -10.19
N TYR A 310 -2.25 -14.94 -9.90
CA TYR A 310 -1.51 -15.50 -8.77
C TYR A 310 -2.22 -15.23 -7.44
N ALA A 311 -2.58 -13.96 -7.17
CA ALA A 311 -3.26 -13.58 -5.93
C ALA A 311 -4.67 -14.18 -5.82
N ALA A 312 -5.46 -14.18 -6.90
CA ALA A 312 -6.83 -14.69 -6.92
C ALA A 312 -6.94 -16.20 -6.71
N THR A 313 -5.88 -16.95 -7.05
CA THR A 313 -5.87 -18.42 -6.93
C THR A 313 -5.33 -18.93 -5.61
N ARG A 314 -4.69 -18.09 -4.78
CA ARG A 314 -4.26 -18.46 -3.43
C ARG A 314 -5.45 -18.95 -2.58
N PRO A 315 -5.29 -20.02 -1.80
CA PRO A 315 -6.39 -20.55 -0.99
C PRO A 315 -6.72 -19.60 0.18
N ALA A 316 -7.90 -19.76 0.76
CA ALA A 316 -8.19 -19.14 2.06
C ALA A 316 -7.33 -19.81 3.15
N GLU A 317 -6.81 -19.02 4.07
CA GLU A 317 -6.14 -19.44 5.29
C GLU A 317 -7.04 -19.25 6.50
N TYR A 318 -7.73 -18.11 6.58
CA TYR A 318 -8.60 -17.73 7.69
C TYR A 318 -9.95 -17.24 7.15
N PRO A 319 -11.04 -17.32 7.94
CA PRO A 319 -12.25 -16.56 7.66
C PRO A 319 -11.95 -15.05 7.55
N PRO A 320 -12.69 -14.31 6.72
CA PRO A 320 -12.45 -12.88 6.54
C PRO A 320 -12.64 -12.11 7.85
N ASN A 321 -11.82 -11.08 8.06
CA ASN A 321 -11.87 -10.16 9.19
C ASN A 321 -11.68 -10.80 10.59
N THR A 322 -11.04 -11.97 10.67
CA THR A 322 -10.69 -12.60 11.98
C THR A 322 -9.23 -12.43 12.39
N VAL A 323 -8.30 -12.33 11.43
CA VAL A 323 -6.85 -12.22 11.61
C VAL A 323 -6.30 -11.07 10.76
N GLY A 324 -5.44 -10.22 11.34
CA GLY A 324 -4.79 -9.11 10.63
C GLY A 324 -3.38 -9.47 10.16
N ARG A 325 -3.12 -9.44 8.85
CA ARG A 325 -1.81 -9.77 8.25
C ARG A 325 -1.45 -8.86 7.10
N TYR A 326 -0.26 -8.27 7.14
CA TYR A 326 0.20 -7.33 6.12
C TYR A 326 0.71 -8.05 4.88
N ARG A 327 -0.16 -8.25 3.89
CA ARG A 327 0.04 -9.16 2.77
C ARG A 327 -0.15 -8.47 1.43
N ASN A 328 0.77 -8.67 0.48
CA ASN A 328 0.68 -8.01 -0.84
C ASN A 328 -0.43 -8.57 -1.74
N THR A 329 -1.01 -9.73 -1.42
CA THR A 329 -2.17 -10.24 -2.14
C THR A 329 -3.36 -9.30 -2.07
N ASP A 330 -3.58 -8.64 -0.93
CA ASP A 330 -4.77 -7.82 -0.71
C ASP A 330 -4.82 -6.59 -1.63
N PRO A 331 -3.79 -5.72 -1.72
CA PRO A 331 -3.78 -4.63 -2.70
C PRO A 331 -3.75 -5.13 -4.16
N VAL A 332 -3.18 -6.31 -4.44
CA VAL A 332 -3.24 -6.90 -5.79
C VAL A 332 -4.68 -7.29 -6.15
N LEU A 333 -5.43 -7.88 -5.20
CA LEU A 333 -6.84 -8.23 -5.39
C LEU A 333 -7.72 -6.99 -5.50
N THR A 334 -7.51 -5.95 -4.68
CA THR A 334 -8.22 -4.67 -4.83
C THR A 334 -7.98 -4.08 -6.21
N ASN A 335 -6.75 -4.13 -6.71
CA ASN A 335 -6.45 -3.65 -8.04
C ASN A 335 -7.05 -4.50 -9.16
N TYR A 336 -7.21 -5.81 -8.94
CA TYR A 336 -7.95 -6.67 -9.86
C TYR A 336 -9.42 -6.26 -9.95
N LEU A 337 -10.07 -5.97 -8.81
CA LEU A 337 -11.44 -5.44 -8.79
C LEU A 337 -11.56 -4.09 -9.52
N ILE A 338 -10.57 -3.21 -9.36
CA ILE A 338 -10.53 -1.94 -10.11
C ILE A 338 -10.49 -2.22 -11.61
N ARG A 339 -9.61 -3.11 -12.08
CA ARG A 339 -9.53 -3.47 -13.50
C ARG A 339 -10.84 -4.04 -14.04
N LEU A 340 -11.46 -4.96 -13.29
CA LEU A 340 -12.73 -5.59 -13.68
C LEU A 340 -13.85 -4.55 -13.85
N ALA A 341 -13.96 -3.62 -12.91
CA ALA A 341 -14.94 -2.51 -12.99
C ALA A 341 -14.68 -1.63 -14.20
N VAL A 342 -13.46 -1.10 -14.33
CA VAL A 342 -13.11 -0.13 -15.37
C VAL A 342 -13.28 -0.73 -16.77
N GLU A 343 -12.72 -1.92 -17.02
CA GLU A 343 -12.87 -2.60 -18.31
C GLU A 343 -14.33 -3.06 -18.54
N GLY A 344 -15.06 -3.43 -17.48
CA GLY A 344 -16.49 -3.78 -17.53
C GLY A 344 -17.39 -2.63 -17.97
N ARG A 345 -17.00 -1.38 -17.66
CA ARG A 345 -17.65 -0.16 -18.16
C ARG A 345 -17.19 0.24 -19.57
N GLY A 346 -16.25 -0.48 -20.16
CA GLY A 346 -15.65 -0.14 -21.45
C GLY A 346 -14.63 1.01 -21.40
N GLU A 347 -14.13 1.35 -20.21
CA GLU A 347 -13.09 2.35 -20.01
C GLU A 347 -11.69 1.73 -20.13
N ASP A 348 -10.69 2.57 -20.40
CA ASP A 348 -9.29 2.14 -20.44
C ASP A 348 -8.68 2.12 -19.04
N TYR A 349 -8.32 0.91 -18.58
CA TYR A 349 -7.70 0.66 -17.28
C TYR A 349 -6.43 1.49 -17.05
N HIS A 350 -5.58 1.65 -18.06
CA HIS A 350 -4.33 2.40 -17.88
C HIS A 350 -4.55 3.90 -17.69
N SER A 351 -5.54 4.49 -18.37
CA SER A 351 -5.88 5.91 -18.22
C SER A 351 -6.74 6.24 -16.99
N PHE A 352 -7.37 5.23 -16.37
CA PHE A 352 -8.32 5.44 -15.27
C PHE A 352 -7.73 6.23 -14.09
N PRO A 353 -6.55 5.90 -13.54
CA PRO A 353 -5.95 6.69 -12.45
C PRO A 353 -5.69 8.14 -12.83
N GLN A 354 -5.24 8.39 -14.06
CA GLN A 354 -4.96 9.75 -14.53
C GLN A 354 -6.25 10.58 -14.57
N ARG A 355 -7.29 10.07 -15.23
CA ARG A 355 -8.56 10.80 -15.44
C ARG A 355 -9.40 10.96 -14.17
N ASN A 356 -9.45 9.93 -13.34
CA ASN A 356 -10.40 9.88 -12.24
C ASN A 356 -9.82 10.36 -10.91
N LEU A 357 -8.50 10.41 -10.79
CA LEU A 357 -7.81 10.88 -9.58
C LEU A 357 -6.78 11.96 -9.89
N PHE A 358 -5.74 11.63 -10.65
CA PHE A 358 -4.55 12.47 -10.73
C PHE A 358 -4.85 13.85 -11.33
N ASP A 359 -5.57 13.91 -12.45
CA ASP A 359 -5.98 15.18 -13.06
C ASP A 359 -6.90 15.98 -12.13
N LYS A 360 -7.76 15.31 -11.36
CA LYS A 360 -8.67 15.99 -10.41
C LYS A 360 -7.93 16.67 -9.27
N ILE A 361 -6.79 16.13 -8.86
CA ILE A 361 -6.01 16.67 -7.74
C ILE A 361 -4.70 17.36 -8.15
N GLY A 362 -4.48 17.59 -9.44
CA GLY A 362 -3.33 18.36 -9.94
C GLY A 362 -2.06 17.55 -10.22
N ILE A 363 -2.13 16.21 -10.23
CA ILE A 363 -1.01 15.31 -10.49
C ILE A 363 -0.92 14.99 -11.99
N ARG A 364 0.24 15.22 -12.61
CA ARG A 364 0.41 15.09 -14.08
C ARG A 364 1.31 13.94 -14.52
N ASN A 365 2.32 13.63 -13.72
CA ASN A 365 3.43 12.76 -14.11
C ASN A 365 3.49 11.46 -13.29
N ALA A 366 2.38 11.10 -12.64
CA ALA A 366 2.30 9.88 -11.87
C ALA A 366 2.41 8.66 -12.79
N LEU A 367 3.13 7.66 -12.33
CA LEU A 367 3.31 6.40 -13.01
C LEU A 367 2.97 5.27 -12.05
N ILE A 368 2.18 4.29 -12.48
CA ILE A 368 2.04 3.01 -11.77
C ILE A 368 2.55 1.92 -12.71
N GLU A 369 3.60 1.22 -12.30
CA GLU A 369 4.18 0.18 -13.15
C GLU A 369 3.28 -1.05 -13.23
N THR A 370 3.45 -1.83 -14.30
CA THR A 370 2.64 -3.03 -14.54
C THR A 370 3.45 -4.33 -14.51
N ASP A 371 2.75 -5.45 -14.38
CA ASP A 371 3.29 -6.77 -14.74
C ASP A 371 3.23 -7.00 -16.27
N THR A 372 3.62 -8.19 -16.73
CA THR A 372 3.63 -8.52 -18.16
C THR A 372 2.24 -8.60 -18.79
N HIS A 373 1.16 -8.52 -18.00
CA HIS A 373 -0.24 -8.55 -18.45
C HIS A 373 -0.90 -7.17 -18.38
N GLY A 374 -0.13 -6.11 -18.08
CA GLY A 374 -0.66 -4.76 -17.93
C GLY A 374 -1.41 -4.56 -16.62
N ASN A 375 -1.33 -5.49 -15.66
CA ASN A 375 -1.93 -5.29 -14.36
C ASN A 375 -1.07 -4.31 -13.57
N PHE A 376 -1.64 -3.23 -13.01
CA PHE A 376 -0.85 -2.36 -12.16
C PHE A 376 -0.28 -3.12 -10.95
N LEU A 377 0.91 -2.76 -10.53
CA LEU A 377 1.57 -3.28 -9.35
C LEU A 377 1.18 -2.42 -8.14
N GLY A 378 -0.12 -2.41 -7.85
CA GLY A 378 -0.78 -1.59 -6.83
C GLY A 378 -0.30 -1.86 -5.40
N GLN A 379 0.41 -2.96 -5.18
CA GLN A 379 1.03 -3.24 -3.90
C GLN A 379 2.26 -2.37 -3.60
N GLY A 380 2.91 -1.74 -4.60
CA GLY A 380 4.11 -0.97 -4.29
C GLY A 380 4.83 -0.16 -5.37
N LEU A 381 4.39 -0.10 -6.62
CA LEU A 381 5.21 0.49 -7.70
C LEU A 381 4.56 1.68 -8.39
N ALA A 382 4.00 2.58 -7.59
CA ALA A 382 3.74 3.95 -8.02
C ALA A 382 4.99 4.82 -7.84
N PHE A 383 5.20 5.70 -8.81
CA PHE A 383 6.24 6.71 -8.83
C PHE A 383 5.57 8.07 -9.00
N MET A 384 5.73 8.93 -7.99
CA MET A 384 5.21 10.30 -8.02
C MET A 384 6.18 11.21 -7.27
N SER A 385 6.11 12.52 -7.51
CA SER A 385 6.93 13.48 -6.77
C SER A 385 6.48 13.59 -5.30
N ALA A 386 7.32 14.16 -4.44
CA ALA A 386 6.93 14.43 -3.05
C ALA A 386 5.71 15.36 -2.96
N ARG A 387 5.58 16.33 -3.87
CA ARG A 387 4.40 17.21 -3.98
C ARG A 387 3.14 16.45 -4.37
N ASP A 388 3.23 15.51 -5.30
CA ASP A 388 2.09 14.70 -5.72
C ASP A 388 1.56 13.80 -4.59
N TRP A 389 2.47 13.23 -3.80
CA TRP A 389 2.09 12.54 -2.57
C TRP A 389 1.47 13.48 -1.51
N ALA A 390 1.88 14.76 -1.47
CA ALA A 390 1.27 15.75 -0.60
C ALA A 390 -0.15 16.12 -1.05
N ARG A 391 -0.41 16.23 -2.36
CA ARG A 391 -1.77 16.41 -2.92
C ARG A 391 -2.68 15.27 -2.48
N LEU A 392 -2.21 14.03 -2.60
CA LEU A 392 -2.98 12.87 -2.14
C LEU A 392 -3.19 12.89 -0.62
N GLY A 393 -2.19 13.27 0.17
CA GLY A 393 -2.37 13.45 1.62
C GLY A 393 -3.39 14.54 1.97
N ASN A 394 -3.37 15.67 1.26
CA ASN A 394 -4.31 16.76 1.45
C ASN A 394 -5.74 16.39 1.02
N LEU A 395 -5.93 15.48 0.06
CA LEU A 395 -7.24 14.93 -0.27
C LEU A 395 -7.86 14.23 0.94
N TYR A 396 -7.08 13.38 1.63
CA TYR A 396 -7.55 12.72 2.84
C TYR A 396 -7.71 13.69 4.01
N LEU A 397 -6.83 14.70 4.14
CA LEU A 397 -6.97 15.75 5.15
C LEU A 397 -8.29 16.53 4.98
N GLN A 398 -8.76 16.69 3.75
CA GLN A 398 -10.01 17.38 3.38
C GLN A 398 -11.22 16.42 3.27
N ASP A 399 -11.19 15.28 3.95
CA ASP A 399 -12.26 14.28 3.95
C ASP A 399 -12.70 13.82 2.54
N GLY A 400 -11.73 13.69 1.63
CA GLY A 400 -11.99 13.26 0.26
C GLY A 400 -12.61 14.33 -0.65
N VAL A 401 -12.71 15.58 -0.19
CA VAL A 401 -13.16 16.72 -0.97
C VAL A 401 -11.96 17.46 -1.55
N TRP A 402 -12.03 17.81 -2.83
CA TRP A 402 -11.00 18.61 -3.51
C TRP A 402 -11.63 19.70 -4.37
N GLU A 403 -11.27 20.96 -4.15
CA GLU A 403 -11.85 22.11 -4.87
C GLU A 403 -13.40 22.10 -4.90
N GLY A 404 -14.02 21.59 -3.83
CA GLY A 404 -15.48 21.46 -3.69
C GLY A 404 -16.11 20.21 -4.31
N GLU A 405 -15.33 19.34 -4.98
CA GLU A 405 -15.78 18.05 -5.50
C GLU A 405 -15.54 16.93 -4.48
N GLN A 406 -16.56 16.12 -4.19
CA GLN A 406 -16.43 14.90 -3.38
C GLN A 406 -15.87 13.76 -4.24
N ILE A 407 -14.56 13.50 -4.10
CA ILE A 407 -13.85 12.45 -4.86
C ILE A 407 -13.96 11.08 -4.18
N LEU A 408 -13.87 11.04 -2.85
CA LEU A 408 -14.03 9.80 -2.06
C LEU A 408 -15.39 9.78 -1.34
N PRO A 409 -15.96 8.62 -0.99
CA PRO A 409 -17.23 8.58 -0.28
C PRO A 409 -17.17 9.26 1.09
N GLU A 410 -18.29 9.84 1.53
CA GLU A 410 -18.41 10.35 2.90
C GLU A 410 -18.10 9.23 3.91
N GLY A 411 -17.30 9.55 4.94
CA GLY A 411 -16.85 8.59 5.95
C GLY A 411 -15.75 7.62 5.48
N TYR A 412 -15.26 7.74 4.24
CA TYR A 412 -14.17 6.90 3.74
C TYR A 412 -12.83 7.20 4.44
N VAL A 413 -12.57 8.46 4.78
CA VAL A 413 -11.37 8.85 5.55
C VAL A 413 -11.45 8.35 6.99
N GLU A 414 -12.62 8.36 7.62
CA GLU A 414 -12.82 7.72 8.93
C GLU A 414 -12.56 6.21 8.85
N TYR A 415 -13.05 5.54 7.80
CA TYR A 415 -12.73 4.14 7.55
C TYR A 415 -11.21 3.90 7.39
N ALA A 416 -10.52 4.77 6.66
CA ALA A 416 -9.07 4.68 6.47
C ALA A 416 -8.29 4.87 7.79
N SER A 417 -8.72 5.82 8.62
CA SER A 417 -8.03 6.22 9.85
C SER A 417 -8.48 5.48 11.12
N THR A 418 -9.43 4.54 11.00
CA THR A 418 -9.92 3.70 12.10
C THR A 418 -9.25 2.35 12.13
N VAL A 419 -8.77 1.93 13.31
CA VAL A 419 -8.19 0.61 13.56
C VAL A 419 -9.14 -0.49 13.11
N ALA A 420 -8.63 -1.38 12.26
CA ALA A 420 -9.36 -2.54 11.79
C ALA A 420 -9.58 -3.56 12.93
N PRO A 421 -10.78 -4.15 13.07
CA PRO A 421 -11.11 -5.03 14.20
C PRO A 421 -10.18 -6.24 14.36
N ALA A 422 -9.73 -6.85 13.26
CA ALA A 422 -8.83 -7.99 13.29
C ALA A 422 -7.46 -7.64 13.89
N TRP A 423 -6.93 -6.47 13.56
CA TRP A 423 -5.66 -5.95 14.09
C TRP A 423 -5.76 -5.62 15.58
N SER A 424 -6.86 -5.02 16.02
CA SER A 424 -7.14 -4.80 17.44
C SER A 424 -7.28 -6.12 18.22
N SER A 425 -7.95 -7.12 17.63
CA SER A 425 -8.14 -8.43 18.25
C SER A 425 -6.84 -9.24 18.38
N ASP A 426 -5.88 -8.98 17.50
CA ASP A 426 -4.52 -9.52 17.53
C ASP A 426 -3.60 -8.73 18.48
N GLY A 427 -4.13 -7.79 19.28
CA GLY A 427 -3.34 -6.98 20.21
C GLY A 427 -2.38 -5.98 19.52
N ARG A 428 -2.55 -5.74 18.21
CA ARG A 428 -1.69 -4.87 17.39
C ARG A 428 -2.53 -3.84 16.61
N PRO A 429 -3.06 -2.79 17.26
CA PRO A 429 -3.97 -1.82 16.65
C PRO A 429 -3.25 -0.82 15.72
N ILE A 430 -2.60 -1.31 14.67
CA ILE A 430 -1.67 -0.52 13.84
C ILE A 430 -2.14 -0.28 12.40
N TYR A 431 -3.24 -0.92 11.98
CA TYR A 431 -3.69 -0.90 10.59
C TYR A 431 -5.19 -0.57 10.47
N GLY A 432 -5.53 0.25 9.48
CA GLY A 432 -6.89 0.72 9.21
C GLY A 432 -7.44 0.26 7.87
N GLY A 433 -8.47 0.95 7.39
CA GLY A 433 -9.02 0.76 6.06
C GLY A 433 -8.17 1.38 4.95
N ALA A 434 -8.56 1.12 3.69
CA ALA A 434 -7.92 1.69 2.49
C ALA A 434 -6.39 1.57 2.49
N PHE A 435 -5.86 0.53 3.14
CA PHE A 435 -4.44 0.27 3.29
C PHE A 435 -3.62 1.33 4.05
N PHE A 436 -4.19 1.98 5.05
CA PHE A 436 -3.47 2.94 5.89
C PHE A 436 -2.95 2.34 7.19
N TRP A 437 -1.80 2.85 7.63
CA TRP A 437 -1.31 2.67 8.99
C TRP A 437 -1.96 3.70 9.91
N VAL A 438 -2.37 3.27 11.11
CA VAL A 438 -3.15 4.08 12.07
C VAL A 438 -2.59 3.97 13.49
N ASP A 439 -1.30 3.66 13.62
CA ASP A 439 -0.71 3.29 14.90
C ASP A 439 -0.68 4.41 15.95
N ASP A 440 -0.85 3.96 17.20
CA ASP A 440 -0.75 4.76 18.41
C ASP A 440 0.71 5.02 18.84
N GLU A 441 1.72 4.43 18.19
CA GLU A 441 3.13 4.61 18.58
C GLU A 441 3.56 6.08 18.53
N MET A 442 3.05 6.84 17.56
CA MET A 442 3.27 8.28 17.48
C MET A 442 2.57 9.00 18.65
N ARG A 443 1.39 8.52 19.08
CA ARG A 443 0.63 9.06 20.21
C ARG A 443 1.31 8.81 21.55
N GLU A 444 1.86 7.62 21.75
CA GLU A 444 2.67 7.29 22.94
C GLU A 444 3.95 8.13 23.02
N ALA A 445 4.47 8.55 21.85
CA ALA A 445 5.59 9.48 21.74
C ALA A 445 5.21 10.96 21.91
N GLY A 446 3.94 11.27 22.24
CA GLY A 446 3.45 12.63 22.44
C GLY A 446 3.00 13.37 21.17
N MET A 447 2.90 12.68 20.03
CA MET A 447 2.29 13.27 18.82
C MET A 447 0.77 13.14 18.85
N ASP A 448 0.08 13.96 18.07
CA ASP A 448 -1.36 13.80 17.90
C ASP A 448 -1.71 12.57 17.07
N ARG A 449 -2.98 12.17 17.10
CA ARG A 449 -3.48 11.08 16.26
C ARG A 449 -3.16 11.39 14.81
N SER A 450 -2.53 10.42 14.15
CA SER A 450 -2.17 10.49 12.74
C SER A 450 -2.48 9.16 12.08
N PHE A 451 -2.55 9.19 10.75
CA PHE A 451 -2.57 8.00 9.94
C PHE A 451 -1.66 8.26 8.73
N ARG A 452 -1.10 7.19 8.15
CA ARG A 452 -0.08 7.36 7.11
C ARG A 452 -0.14 6.30 6.02
N MET A 453 0.29 6.74 4.85
CA MET A 453 0.81 5.88 3.79
C MET A 453 2.28 5.62 4.11
N SER A 454 2.74 4.37 4.06
CA SER A 454 4.14 4.05 4.37
C SER A 454 4.69 2.97 3.45
N GLY A 455 5.93 3.18 3.01
CA GLY A 455 6.66 2.35 2.06
C GLY A 455 8.04 1.94 2.57
N ALA A 456 8.55 0.82 2.05
CA ALA A 456 9.90 0.35 2.31
C ALA A 456 10.95 1.42 1.95
N GLY A 457 12.04 1.51 2.72
CA GLY A 457 13.00 2.61 2.58
C GLY A 457 12.64 3.87 3.37
N GLY A 458 11.60 3.81 4.20
CA GLY A 458 11.12 4.90 5.06
C GLY A 458 10.31 5.95 4.30
N GLN A 459 9.68 5.57 3.19
CA GLN A 459 8.79 6.47 2.47
C GLN A 459 7.53 6.69 3.29
N SER A 460 7.04 7.92 3.39
CA SER A 460 5.79 8.18 4.09
C SER A 460 5.08 9.43 3.61
N THR A 461 3.75 9.37 3.69
CA THR A 461 2.84 10.53 3.73
C THR A 461 2.03 10.40 5.01
N THR A 462 2.36 11.23 6.00
CA THR A 462 1.73 11.22 7.33
C THR A 462 0.78 12.41 7.45
N ILE A 463 -0.46 12.13 7.88
CA ILE A 463 -1.55 13.11 7.95
C ILE A 463 -1.91 13.30 9.42
N PHE A 464 -1.95 14.55 9.87
CA PHE A 464 -2.33 14.97 11.22
C PHE A 464 -3.58 15.85 11.13
N PRO A 465 -4.80 15.25 11.21
CA PRO A 465 -6.05 16.00 11.07
C PRO A 465 -6.20 17.12 12.10
N GLU A 466 -5.81 16.86 13.36
CA GLU A 466 -5.90 17.86 14.44
C GLU A 466 -5.03 19.10 14.22
N ARG A 467 -4.16 19.10 13.21
CA ARG A 467 -3.23 20.19 12.91
C ARG A 467 -3.31 20.69 11.47
N ASP A 468 -4.28 20.22 10.67
CA ASP A 468 -4.33 20.49 9.23
C ASP A 468 -2.99 20.23 8.52
N LEU A 469 -2.24 19.20 8.93
CA LEU A 469 -0.84 19.02 8.55
C LEU A 469 -0.62 17.72 7.77
N VAL A 470 0.11 17.80 6.66
CA VAL A 470 0.64 16.63 5.93
C VAL A 470 2.16 16.75 5.83
N VAL A 471 2.84 15.64 6.09
CA VAL A 471 4.30 15.52 5.96
C VAL A 471 4.61 14.38 5.02
N VAL A 472 5.38 14.66 3.97
CA VAL A 472 5.84 13.67 2.99
C VAL A 472 7.34 13.57 3.03
N ARG A 473 7.86 12.34 3.11
CA ARG A 473 9.29 12.05 2.97
C ARG A 473 9.48 10.89 2.02
N ILE A 474 10.36 11.07 1.03
CA ILE A 474 10.81 10.01 0.13
C ILE A 474 12.34 10.01 0.09
N GLY A 475 12.98 8.85 0.18
CA GLY A 475 14.42 8.67 0.23
C GLY A 475 14.87 7.29 -0.23
N LYS A 476 16.18 7.05 -0.18
CA LYS A 476 16.78 5.77 -0.63
C LYS A 476 16.68 4.69 0.45
N TYR A 477 16.57 3.43 0.03
CA TYR A 477 16.38 2.28 0.92
C TYR A 477 17.48 2.15 1.99
N THR A 478 18.73 2.39 1.64
CA THR A 478 19.87 2.30 2.57
C THR A 478 19.90 3.40 3.64
N GLY A 479 19.10 4.47 3.49
CA GLY A 479 18.97 5.54 4.49
C GLY A 479 17.67 5.45 5.30
N ALA A 480 16.97 4.32 5.25
CA ALA A 480 15.64 4.18 5.84
C ALA A 480 15.62 4.44 7.35
N SER A 481 16.59 3.91 8.09
CA SER A 481 16.67 4.01 9.54
C SER A 481 16.89 5.47 9.97
N GLU A 482 17.94 6.07 9.44
CA GLU A 482 18.34 7.45 9.73
C GLU A 482 17.25 8.43 9.31
N GLY A 483 16.66 8.23 8.12
CA GLY A 483 15.56 9.05 7.62
C GLY A 483 14.29 8.94 8.46
N SER A 484 13.94 7.74 8.93
CA SER A 484 12.76 7.57 9.82
C SER A 484 12.98 8.25 11.17
N GLN A 485 14.19 8.17 11.72
CA GLN A 485 14.55 8.84 12.98
C GLN A 485 14.54 10.37 12.84
N ALA A 486 15.11 10.88 11.74
CA ALA A 486 15.11 12.31 11.40
C ALA A 486 13.69 12.85 11.24
N LEU A 487 12.86 12.14 10.47
CA LEU A 487 11.47 12.49 10.24
C LEU A 487 10.68 12.53 11.55
N ARG A 488 10.85 11.53 12.43
CA ARG A 488 10.20 11.50 13.74
C ARG A 488 10.56 12.73 14.59
N LYS A 489 11.84 13.11 14.63
CA LYS A 489 12.32 14.30 15.36
C LYS A 489 11.70 15.57 14.80
N MET A 490 11.69 15.72 13.47
CA MET A 490 11.04 16.85 12.81
C MET A 490 9.56 16.92 13.16
N MET A 491 8.81 15.82 13.04
CA MET A 491 7.38 15.81 13.33
C MET A 491 7.07 16.21 14.77
N LEU A 492 7.87 15.75 15.76
CA LEU A 492 7.75 16.20 17.16
C LEU A 492 7.93 17.71 17.28
N SER A 493 8.95 18.29 16.64
CA SER A 493 9.13 19.74 16.63
C SER A 493 7.95 20.47 15.97
N LEU A 494 7.38 19.92 14.90
CA LEU A 494 6.18 20.50 14.28
C LEU A 494 4.95 20.49 15.21
N MET A 495 4.82 19.48 16.10
CA MET A 495 3.76 19.46 17.11
C MET A 495 3.87 20.62 18.11
N ASP A 496 5.08 21.15 18.36
CA ASP A 496 5.28 22.32 19.21
C ASP A 496 5.03 23.64 18.47
N LEU A 497 5.25 23.65 17.15
CA LEU A 497 5.22 24.87 16.32
C LEU A 497 3.84 25.14 15.71
N ILE A 498 3.14 24.10 15.25
CA ILE A 498 1.88 24.23 14.51
C ILE A 498 0.73 24.00 15.50
N PRO A 499 -0.11 24.99 15.80
CA PRO A 499 -1.19 24.83 16.78
C PRO A 499 -2.25 23.84 16.27
N LYS A 500 -2.98 23.21 17.20
CA LYS A 500 -4.15 22.43 16.85
C LYS A 500 -5.24 23.30 16.21
N VAL A 501 -5.98 22.72 15.28
CA VAL A 501 -7.21 23.28 14.71
C VAL A 501 -8.25 23.33 15.81
N LYS A 502 -9.05 24.41 15.85
CA LYS A 502 -10.08 24.63 16.87
C LYS A 502 -11.40 24.00 16.50
#